data_AF-A0A7J3UAL6-F1
#
_entry.id   AF-A0A7J3UAL6-F1
#
_cell.length_a   1.000
_cell.length_b   1.000
_cell.length_c   1.000
_cell.angle_alpha   90.00
_cell.angle_beta   90.00
_cell.angle_gamma   90.00
#
_symmetry.space_group_name_H-M   'P 1'
#
loop_
_entity.id
_entity.type
_entity.pdbx_description
1 polymer ?
#
loop_
_entity_poly.entity_id
_entity_poly.type
_entity_poly.pdbx_seq_one_letter_code
_entity_poly.pdbx_strand_id
1 'polypeptide(L)'
;MDVFVALGIFFLILYGAVTVVGDLTEVTLLAWIVCLLGSIQVLFMQFIAGGMKDIENDFKSGAKTLAVKMGVRVVDGVLRVSFGFKTLAYTLQIIDIILVFMPFLFIPGFTIVTVLRYLQWMLLILIAGLMMFFSHRLLNLRRFDRDNVRRYIGLHYYTNFALVPVMLMSLNPWIIMLMVFPALGFVLSNLILHGTILQPKTM
;
A
#
# COMPACT_ATOMS: atom_id res chain seq x y z
N MET A 1 -17.81 3.27 -1.64
CA MET A 1 -17.11 4.37 -0.97
C MET A 1 -15.61 4.27 -1.22
N ASP A 2 -15.01 3.13 -0.93
CA ASP A 2 -13.58 2.83 -1.09
C ASP A 2 -12.97 3.18 -2.47
N VAL A 3 -13.67 2.83 -3.57
CA VAL A 3 -13.22 3.18 -4.93
C VAL A 3 -13.18 4.70 -5.15
N PHE A 4 -14.12 5.45 -4.57
CA PHE A 4 -14.11 6.91 -4.65
C PHE A 4 -12.93 7.51 -3.88
N VAL A 5 -12.52 6.90 -2.76
CA VAL A 5 -11.33 7.33 -2.03
C VAL A 5 -10.06 7.10 -2.87
N ALA A 6 -9.94 5.93 -3.51
CA ALA A 6 -8.82 5.64 -4.38
C ALA A 6 -8.79 6.51 -5.65
N LEU A 7 -9.95 6.83 -6.22
CA LEU A 7 -10.08 7.79 -7.31
C LEU A 7 -9.75 9.21 -6.85
N GLY A 8 -10.15 9.59 -5.64
CA GLY A 8 -9.79 10.89 -5.05
C GLY A 8 -8.28 11.06 -4.95
N ILE A 9 -7.56 10.02 -4.52
CA ILE A 9 -6.09 10.02 -4.49
C ILE A 9 -5.50 10.05 -5.90
N PHE A 10 -6.06 9.30 -6.84
CA PHE A 10 -5.64 9.35 -8.24
C PHE A 10 -5.74 10.77 -8.81
N PHE A 11 -6.89 11.43 -8.67
CA PHE A 11 -7.10 12.78 -9.17
C PHE A 11 -6.28 13.83 -8.40
N LEU A 12 -6.01 13.61 -7.11
CA LEU A 12 -5.15 14.49 -6.33
C LEU A 12 -3.71 14.48 -6.87
N ILE A 13 -3.17 13.30 -7.18
CA ILE A 13 -1.83 13.15 -7.75
C ILE A 13 -1.82 13.74 -9.17
N LEU A 14 -2.84 13.43 -9.99
CA LEU A 14 -2.95 13.96 -11.35
C LEU A 14 -3.02 15.49 -11.35
N TYR A 15 -3.81 16.08 -10.46
CA TYR A 15 -3.89 17.52 -10.28
C TYR A 15 -2.50 18.11 -9.98
N GLY A 16 -1.76 17.53 -9.04
CA GLY A 16 -0.39 17.95 -8.72
C GLY A 16 0.59 17.82 -9.89
N ALA A 17 0.40 16.85 -10.78
CA ALA A 17 1.21 16.73 -12.00
C ALA A 17 0.85 17.80 -13.04
N VAL A 18 -0.45 18.04 -13.26
CA VAL A 18 -0.96 19.02 -14.21
C VAL A 18 -0.59 20.44 -13.80
N THR A 19 -0.54 20.77 -12.51
CA THR A 19 -0.10 22.13 -12.08
C THR A 19 1.35 22.43 -12.41
N VAL A 20 2.20 21.41 -12.54
CA VAL A 20 3.62 21.58 -12.91
C VAL A 20 3.78 21.74 -14.43
N VAL A 21 3.01 20.99 -15.22
CA VAL A 21 3.17 20.95 -16.68
C VAL A 21 2.23 21.93 -17.41
N GLY A 22 1.12 22.32 -16.80
CA GLY A 22 0.17 23.29 -17.33
C GLY A 22 -0.96 22.69 -18.19
N ASP A 23 -0.78 21.49 -18.74
CA ASP A 23 -1.80 20.76 -19.51
C ASP A 23 -1.81 19.25 -19.19
N LEU A 24 -2.99 18.64 -19.35
CA LEU A 24 -3.22 17.19 -19.24
C LEU A 24 -2.49 16.39 -20.32
N THR A 25 -2.33 16.95 -21.53
CA THR A 25 -1.72 16.26 -22.67
C THR A 25 -0.21 16.06 -22.50
N GLU A 26 0.42 16.90 -21.68
CA GLU A 26 1.87 16.88 -21.44
C GLU A 26 2.24 16.10 -20.16
N VAL A 27 1.26 15.54 -19.44
CA VAL A 27 1.51 14.71 -18.25
C VAL A 27 2.33 13.48 -18.64
N THR A 28 3.53 13.39 -18.05
CA THR A 28 4.47 12.31 -18.36
C THR A 28 3.93 10.92 -18.02
N LEU A 29 4.41 9.90 -18.74
CA LEU A 29 4.10 8.49 -18.43
C LEU A 29 4.42 8.12 -16.98
N LEU A 30 5.49 8.68 -16.41
CA LEU A 30 5.85 8.48 -15.01
C LEU A 30 4.74 8.95 -14.06
N ALA A 31 4.19 10.14 -14.30
CA ALA A 31 3.13 10.70 -13.47
C ALA A 31 1.87 9.82 -13.52
N TRP A 32 1.50 9.30 -14.69
CA TRP A 32 0.39 8.34 -14.83
C TRP A 32 0.64 7.04 -14.05
N ILE A 33 1.85 6.49 -14.11
CA ILE A 33 2.24 5.31 -13.32
C ILE A 33 2.09 5.61 -11.83
N VAL A 34 2.57 6.77 -11.35
CA VAL A 34 2.45 7.17 -9.95
C VAL A 34 0.99 7.37 -9.53
N CYS A 35 0.13 7.91 -10.40
CA CYS A 35 -1.32 8.00 -10.13
C CYS A 35 -1.95 6.63 -9.93
N LEU A 36 -1.62 5.67 -10.82
CA LEU A 36 -2.11 4.29 -10.73
C LEU A 36 -1.58 3.58 -9.48
N LEU A 37 -0.29 3.75 -9.16
CA LEU A 37 0.33 3.25 -7.93
C LEU A 37 -0.41 3.79 -6.69
N GLY A 38 -0.57 5.10 -6.58
CA GLY A 38 -1.28 5.69 -5.44
C GLY A 38 -2.71 5.15 -5.31
N SER A 39 -3.43 5.02 -6.42
CA SER A 39 -4.80 4.50 -6.42
C SER A 39 -4.85 3.03 -6.00
N ILE A 40 -3.97 2.17 -6.52
CA ILE A 40 -4.00 0.74 -6.22
C ILE A 40 -3.58 0.44 -4.78
N GLN A 41 -2.61 1.18 -4.26
CA GLN A 41 -2.19 1.08 -2.87
C GLN A 41 -3.34 1.48 -1.92
N VAL A 42 -4.10 2.52 -2.26
CA VAL A 42 -5.28 2.94 -1.49
C VAL A 42 -6.41 1.92 -1.62
N LEU A 43 -6.66 1.37 -2.80
CA LEU A 43 -7.64 0.29 -2.97
C LEU A 43 -7.29 -0.91 -2.10
N PHE A 44 -6.02 -1.33 -2.10
CA PHE A 44 -5.57 -2.41 -1.23
C PHE A 44 -5.86 -2.08 0.25
N MET A 45 -5.59 -0.85 0.66
CA MET A 45 -5.81 -0.43 2.04
C MET A 45 -7.28 -0.39 2.45
N GLN A 46 -8.17 0.04 1.56
CA GLN A 46 -9.59 0.07 1.89
C GLN A 46 -10.23 -1.31 1.80
N PHE A 47 -9.98 -2.03 0.69
CA PHE A 47 -10.60 -3.33 0.42
C PHE A 47 -10.07 -4.43 1.32
N ILE A 48 -8.76 -4.52 1.47
CA ILE A 48 -8.11 -5.64 2.14
C ILE A 48 -7.83 -5.29 3.60
N ALA A 49 -7.07 -4.23 3.85
CA ALA A 49 -6.67 -3.90 5.21
C ALA A 49 -7.86 -3.42 6.07
N GLY A 50 -8.65 -2.45 5.59
CA GLY A 50 -9.86 -2.00 6.28
C GLY A 50 -10.87 -3.12 6.46
N GLY A 51 -11.16 -3.84 5.37
CA GLY A 51 -12.07 -4.99 5.39
C GLY A 51 -11.66 -6.08 6.39
N MET A 52 -10.37 -6.39 6.53
CA MET A 52 -9.87 -7.36 7.51
C MET A 52 -9.84 -6.81 8.93
N LYS A 53 -9.55 -5.53 9.11
CA LYS A 53 -9.47 -4.88 10.42
C LYS A 53 -10.82 -4.90 11.15
N ASP A 54 -11.90 -4.62 10.44
CA ASP A 54 -13.23 -4.43 11.01
C ASP A 54 -14.17 -5.62 10.77
N ILE A 55 -13.66 -6.74 10.21
CA ILE A 55 -14.46 -7.90 9.78
C ILE A 55 -15.30 -8.53 10.89
N GLU A 56 -14.81 -8.57 12.13
CA GLU A 56 -15.57 -9.16 13.23
C GLU A 56 -16.84 -8.36 13.50
N ASN A 57 -16.72 -7.03 13.52
CA ASN A 57 -17.85 -6.14 13.74
C ASN A 57 -18.78 -6.10 12.53
N ASP A 58 -18.21 -6.04 11.32
CA ASP A 58 -18.97 -6.04 10.07
C ASP A 58 -19.81 -7.32 9.92
N PHE A 59 -19.23 -8.48 10.24
CA PHE A 59 -19.93 -9.76 10.16
C PHE A 59 -21.07 -9.84 11.20
N LYS A 60 -20.81 -9.44 12.45
CA LYS A 60 -21.84 -9.43 13.51
C LYS A 60 -22.98 -8.44 13.21
N SER A 61 -22.67 -7.32 12.58
CA SER A 61 -23.64 -6.27 12.25
C SER A 61 -24.38 -6.53 10.92
N GLY A 62 -24.05 -7.60 10.20
CA GLY A 62 -24.63 -7.89 8.87
C GLY A 62 -24.25 -6.85 7.81
N ALA A 63 -23.11 -6.17 7.97
CA ALA A 63 -22.66 -5.15 7.04
C ALA A 63 -22.34 -5.75 5.67
N LYS A 64 -22.67 -5.02 4.61
CA LYS A 64 -22.45 -5.45 3.21
C LYS A 64 -21.10 -4.99 2.66
N THR A 65 -20.05 -5.03 3.47
CA THR A 65 -18.69 -4.64 3.06
C THR A 65 -18.12 -5.64 2.06
N LEU A 66 -17.09 -5.24 1.31
CA LEU A 66 -16.48 -6.09 0.28
C LEU A 66 -15.96 -7.40 0.89
N ALA A 67 -15.28 -7.34 2.04
CA ALA A 67 -14.77 -8.52 2.73
C ALA A 67 -15.89 -9.51 3.08
N VAL A 68 -17.00 -9.03 3.64
CA VAL A 68 -18.17 -9.88 3.96
C VAL A 68 -18.81 -10.45 2.68
N LYS A 69 -19.01 -9.62 1.64
CA LYS A 69 -19.57 -10.06 0.35
C LYS A 69 -18.71 -11.12 -0.35
N MET A 70 -17.40 -11.02 -0.21
CA MET A 70 -16.45 -11.99 -0.75
C MET A 70 -16.34 -13.25 0.12
N GLY A 71 -17.06 -13.34 1.22
CA GLY A 71 -17.13 -14.55 2.06
C GLY A 71 -16.07 -14.63 3.14
N VAL A 72 -15.45 -13.50 3.52
CA VAL A 72 -14.62 -13.42 4.73
C VAL A 72 -15.56 -13.39 5.94
N ARG A 73 -15.28 -14.23 6.95
CA ARG A 73 -16.11 -14.34 8.15
C ARG A 73 -15.30 -14.73 9.38
N VAL A 74 -15.77 -14.30 10.55
CA VAL A 74 -15.24 -14.72 11.85
C VAL A 74 -16.32 -15.54 12.54
N VAL A 75 -16.04 -16.82 12.80
CA VAL A 75 -16.96 -17.75 13.50
C VAL A 75 -16.21 -18.33 14.68
N ASP A 76 -16.73 -18.14 15.90
CA ASP A 76 -16.09 -18.60 17.15
C ASP A 76 -14.62 -18.15 17.30
N GLY A 77 -14.32 -16.91 16.88
CA GLY A 77 -12.96 -16.36 16.89
C GLY A 77 -12.03 -16.93 15.81
N VAL A 78 -12.52 -17.84 14.96
CA VAL A 78 -11.78 -18.39 13.81
C VAL A 78 -12.04 -17.52 12.60
N LEU A 79 -10.97 -16.95 12.05
CA LEU A 79 -11.00 -16.15 10.83
C LEU A 79 -10.97 -17.10 9.62
N ARG A 80 -11.99 -17.00 8.77
CA ARG A 80 -12.05 -17.73 7.49
C ARG A 80 -12.03 -16.73 6.35
N VAL A 81 -10.92 -16.70 5.62
CA VAL A 81 -10.75 -15.87 4.43
C VAL A 81 -11.01 -16.73 3.19
N SER A 82 -11.95 -16.31 2.35
CA SER A 82 -12.30 -17.02 1.12
C SER A 82 -11.17 -16.98 0.09
N PHE A 83 -11.16 -17.94 -0.84
CA PHE A 83 -10.20 -17.94 -1.94
C PHE A 83 -10.32 -16.70 -2.82
N GLY A 84 -11.55 -16.27 -3.14
CA GLY A 84 -11.79 -15.09 -3.96
C GLY A 84 -11.20 -13.81 -3.36
N PHE A 85 -11.31 -13.62 -2.04
CA PHE A 85 -10.73 -12.48 -1.35
C PHE A 85 -9.19 -12.52 -1.38
N LYS A 86 -8.59 -13.70 -1.21
CA LYS A 86 -7.14 -13.88 -1.34
C LYS A 86 -6.66 -13.55 -2.76
N THR A 87 -7.37 -14.05 -3.77
CA THR A 87 -7.04 -13.77 -5.17
C THR A 87 -7.10 -12.28 -5.46
N LEU A 88 -8.14 -11.56 -5.00
CA LEU A 88 -8.21 -10.12 -5.16
C LEU A 88 -7.00 -9.41 -4.52
N ALA A 89 -6.67 -9.76 -3.28
CA ALA A 89 -5.55 -9.17 -2.57
C ALA A 89 -4.21 -9.38 -3.32
N TYR A 90 -3.93 -10.61 -3.76
CA TYR A 90 -2.71 -10.90 -4.51
C TYR A 90 -2.71 -10.25 -5.90
N THR A 91 -3.85 -10.18 -6.58
CA THR A 91 -3.93 -9.49 -7.88
C THR A 91 -3.60 -8.00 -7.74
N LEU A 92 -4.15 -7.32 -6.73
CA LEU A 92 -3.83 -5.91 -6.49
C LEU A 92 -2.33 -5.71 -6.21
N GLN A 93 -1.71 -6.62 -5.46
CA GLN A 93 -0.28 -6.56 -5.17
C GLN A 93 0.60 -6.85 -6.37
N ILE A 94 0.23 -7.83 -7.19
CA ILE A 94 0.96 -8.14 -8.42
C ILE A 94 0.90 -6.95 -9.38
N ILE A 95 -0.27 -6.32 -9.53
CA ILE A 95 -0.40 -5.11 -10.36
C ILE A 95 0.45 -3.97 -9.79
N ASP A 96 0.43 -3.74 -8.47
CA ASP A 96 1.28 -2.74 -7.82
C ASP A 96 2.77 -2.99 -8.10
N ILE A 97 3.24 -4.23 -7.90
CA ILE A 97 4.63 -4.62 -8.20
C ILE A 97 4.96 -4.39 -9.68
N ILE A 98 4.10 -4.80 -10.61
CA ILE A 98 4.31 -4.57 -12.04
C ILE A 98 4.46 -3.08 -12.33
N LEU A 99 3.59 -2.24 -11.77
CA LEU A 99 3.65 -0.79 -11.94
C LEU A 99 4.93 -0.19 -11.34
N VAL A 100 5.43 -0.70 -10.22
CA VAL A 100 6.72 -0.26 -9.63
C VAL A 100 7.91 -0.56 -10.54
N PHE A 101 7.90 -1.71 -11.23
CA PHE A 101 8.98 -2.08 -12.14
C PHE A 101 8.82 -1.48 -13.55
N MET A 102 7.62 -1.02 -13.92
CA MET A 102 7.31 -0.49 -15.25
C MET A 102 8.22 0.68 -15.70
N PRO A 103 8.54 1.69 -14.86
CA PRO A 103 9.44 2.78 -15.24
C PRO A 103 10.80 2.32 -15.77
N PHE A 104 11.36 1.24 -15.21
CA PHE A 104 12.67 0.73 -15.59
C PHE A 104 12.72 0.11 -16.99
N LEU A 105 11.57 -0.23 -17.56
CA LEU A 105 11.46 -0.83 -18.89
C LEU A 105 11.18 0.22 -19.98
N PHE A 106 10.41 1.27 -19.65
CA PHE A 106 9.85 2.17 -20.66
C PHE A 106 10.33 3.62 -20.58
N ILE A 107 10.95 4.05 -19.48
CA ILE A 107 11.32 5.46 -19.28
C ILE A 107 12.83 5.65 -19.49
N PRO A 108 13.27 6.46 -20.47
CA PRO A 108 14.69 6.63 -20.79
C PRO A 108 15.58 7.08 -19.60
N GLY A 109 15.03 7.85 -18.66
CA GLY A 109 15.75 8.24 -17.43
C GLY A 109 15.99 7.08 -16.44
N PHE A 110 15.30 5.95 -16.61
CA PHE A 110 15.44 4.77 -15.76
C PHE A 110 16.27 3.66 -16.43
N THR A 111 16.43 3.67 -17.76
CA THR A 111 17.05 2.57 -18.54
C THR A 111 18.58 2.57 -18.54
N ILE A 112 19.24 3.63 -18.08
CA ILE A 112 20.71 3.67 -17.98
C ILE A 112 21.17 2.67 -16.91
N VAL A 113 21.94 1.66 -17.32
CA VAL A 113 22.41 0.57 -16.46
C VAL A 113 23.66 0.99 -15.70
N THR A 114 23.57 0.99 -14.36
CA THR A 114 24.68 1.28 -13.45
C THR A 114 24.68 0.30 -12.28
N VAL A 115 25.79 0.17 -11.54
CA VAL A 115 25.87 -0.70 -10.34
C VAL A 115 24.80 -0.33 -9.31
N LEU A 116 24.53 0.96 -9.14
CA LEU A 116 23.49 1.47 -8.25
C LEU A 116 22.09 0.97 -8.64
N ARG A 117 21.82 0.78 -9.94
CA ARG A 117 20.54 0.25 -10.43
C ARG A 117 20.33 -1.20 -10.01
N TYR A 118 21.35 -2.05 -10.09
CA TYR A 118 21.25 -3.43 -9.63
C TYR A 118 20.96 -3.53 -8.13
N LEU A 119 21.61 -2.68 -7.33
CA LEU A 119 21.34 -2.57 -5.89
C LEU A 119 19.90 -2.11 -5.62
N GLN A 120 19.41 -1.14 -6.39
CA GLN A 120 18.03 -0.67 -6.27
C GLN A 120 17.01 -1.74 -6.68
N TRP A 121 17.27 -2.49 -7.76
CA TRP A 121 16.41 -3.62 -8.15
C TRP A 121 16.39 -4.70 -7.08
N MET A 122 17.55 -5.07 -6.54
CA MET A 122 17.63 -6.01 -5.43
C MET A 122 16.82 -5.52 -4.22
N LEU A 123 16.92 -4.22 -3.90
CA LEU A 123 16.16 -3.61 -2.81
C LEU A 123 14.65 -3.61 -3.09
N LEU A 124 14.22 -3.24 -4.30
CA LEU A 124 12.80 -3.27 -4.70
C LEU A 124 12.23 -4.69 -4.66
N ILE A 125 12.98 -5.69 -5.15
CA ILE A 125 12.57 -7.10 -5.10
C ILE A 125 12.44 -7.55 -3.64
N LEU A 126 13.39 -7.17 -2.77
CA LEU A 126 13.33 -7.47 -1.35
C LEU A 126 12.09 -6.85 -0.69
N ILE A 127 11.83 -5.56 -0.92
CA ILE A 127 10.68 -4.85 -0.36
C ILE A 127 9.36 -5.44 -0.89
N ALA A 128 9.25 -5.69 -2.19
CA ALA A 128 8.09 -6.34 -2.79
C ALA A 128 7.85 -7.75 -2.22
N GLY A 129 8.91 -8.52 -2.01
CA GLY A 129 8.86 -9.83 -1.36
C GLY A 129 8.36 -9.75 0.09
N LEU A 130 8.85 -8.78 0.87
CA LEU A 130 8.39 -8.53 2.23
C LEU A 130 6.92 -8.10 2.26
N MET A 131 6.50 -7.23 1.34
CA MET A 131 5.11 -6.79 1.20
C MET A 131 4.19 -7.99 0.95
N MET A 132 4.53 -8.84 -0.02
CA MET A 132 3.80 -10.08 -0.32
C MET A 132 3.80 -11.04 0.88
N PHE A 133 4.92 -11.16 1.58
CA PHE A 133 5.01 -11.99 2.78
C PHE A 133 4.05 -11.52 3.88
N PHE A 134 4.03 -10.23 4.21
CA PHE A 134 3.14 -9.71 5.25
C PHE A 134 1.66 -9.84 4.87
N SER A 135 1.33 -9.62 3.60
CA SER A 135 -0.01 -9.86 3.06
C SER A 135 -0.43 -11.32 3.19
N HIS A 136 0.45 -12.24 2.78
CA HIS A 136 0.21 -13.67 2.88
C HIS A 136 -0.02 -14.11 4.33
N ARG A 137 0.77 -13.55 5.27
CA ARG A 137 0.60 -13.81 6.71
C ARG A 137 -0.74 -13.28 7.22
N LEU A 138 -1.13 -12.07 6.84
CA LEU A 138 -2.43 -11.46 7.18
C LEU A 138 -3.61 -12.32 6.71
N LEU A 139 -3.60 -12.71 5.43
CA LEU A 139 -4.70 -13.45 4.79
C LEU A 139 -4.82 -14.91 5.25
N ASN A 140 -3.79 -15.45 5.88
CA ASN A 140 -3.74 -16.82 6.39
C ASN A 140 -3.77 -16.92 7.92
N LEU A 141 -4.14 -15.84 8.60
CA LEU A 141 -4.44 -15.87 10.03
C LEU A 141 -5.59 -16.85 10.30
N ARG A 142 -5.37 -17.80 11.22
CA ARG A 142 -6.37 -18.80 11.63
C ARG A 142 -7.35 -18.26 12.67
N ARG A 143 -6.86 -17.42 13.57
CA ARG A 143 -7.65 -16.79 14.64
C ARG A 143 -7.71 -15.30 14.39
N PHE A 144 -8.89 -14.72 14.60
CA PHE A 144 -9.04 -13.28 14.58
C PHE A 144 -8.53 -12.72 15.89
N ASP A 145 -7.46 -11.95 15.79
CA ASP A 145 -6.94 -11.12 16.87
C ASP A 145 -6.66 -9.75 16.26
N ARG A 146 -7.42 -8.76 16.73
CA ARG A 146 -7.44 -7.41 16.17
C ARG A 146 -6.05 -6.77 16.22
N ASP A 147 -5.24 -7.05 17.25
CA ASP A 147 -3.92 -6.45 17.41
C ASP A 147 -2.91 -7.10 16.46
N ASN A 148 -2.99 -8.41 16.27
CA ASN A 148 -2.19 -9.12 15.27
C ASN A 148 -2.56 -8.69 13.84
N VAL A 149 -3.85 -8.56 13.52
CA VAL A 149 -4.34 -8.07 12.23
C VAL A 149 -3.79 -6.67 11.95
N ARG A 150 -3.93 -5.74 12.93
CA ARG A 150 -3.39 -4.37 12.81
C ARG A 150 -1.88 -4.35 12.62
N ARG A 151 -1.14 -5.20 13.33
CA ARG A 151 0.31 -5.32 13.18
C ARG A 151 0.70 -5.68 11.75
N TYR A 152 0.09 -6.70 11.15
CA TYR A 152 0.41 -7.10 9.78
C TYR A 152 -0.04 -6.06 8.74
N ILE A 153 -1.17 -5.38 8.96
CA ILE A 153 -1.61 -4.25 8.14
C ILE A 153 -0.57 -3.12 8.18
N GLY A 154 -0.10 -2.75 9.37
CA GLY A 154 0.92 -1.71 9.54
C GLY A 154 2.23 -2.09 8.86
N LEU A 155 2.72 -3.32 9.07
CA LEU A 155 3.93 -3.82 8.40
C LEU A 155 3.81 -3.80 6.88
N HIS A 156 2.66 -4.25 6.34
CA HIS A 156 2.38 -4.15 4.91
C HIS A 156 2.39 -2.70 4.43
N TYR A 157 1.75 -1.78 5.17
CA TYR A 157 1.72 -0.36 4.82
C TYR A 157 3.10 0.26 4.72
N TYR A 158 3.94 0.10 5.75
CA TYR A 158 5.28 0.67 5.77
C TYR A 158 6.14 0.12 4.63
N THR A 159 6.01 -1.18 4.35
CA THR A 159 6.76 -1.83 3.27
C THR A 159 6.29 -1.29 1.91
N ASN A 160 4.99 -1.18 1.71
CA ASN A 160 4.41 -0.65 0.48
C ASN A 160 4.76 0.84 0.25
N PHE A 161 4.73 1.64 1.32
CA PHE A 161 5.11 3.05 1.27
C PHE A 161 6.59 3.24 0.84
N ALA A 162 7.48 2.30 1.18
CA ALA A 162 8.88 2.36 0.79
C ALA A 162 9.11 2.10 -0.71
N LEU A 163 8.20 1.40 -1.41
CA LEU A 163 8.39 1.04 -2.82
C LEU A 163 8.54 2.25 -3.74
N VAL A 164 7.64 3.25 -3.61
CA VAL A 164 7.60 4.40 -4.52
C VAL A 164 8.84 5.31 -4.36
N PRO A 165 9.25 5.72 -3.13
CA PRO A 165 10.48 6.48 -2.95
C PRO A 165 11.71 5.76 -3.48
N VAL A 166 11.84 4.45 -3.20
CA VAL A 166 12.96 3.64 -3.69
C VAL A 166 12.95 3.55 -5.21
N MET A 167 11.79 3.41 -5.85
CA MET A 167 11.67 3.45 -7.31
C MET A 167 12.14 4.80 -7.88
N LEU A 168 11.74 5.91 -7.26
CA LEU A 168 12.06 7.26 -7.71
C LEU A 168 13.51 7.70 -7.45
N MET A 169 14.27 7.00 -6.59
CA MET A 169 15.72 7.25 -6.40
C MET A 169 16.52 7.24 -7.71
N SER A 170 16.01 6.56 -8.73
CA SER A 170 16.51 6.56 -10.10
C SER A 170 16.70 7.94 -10.70
N LEU A 171 15.82 8.87 -10.35
CA LEU A 171 15.80 10.23 -10.86
C LEU A 171 16.61 11.16 -9.96
N ASN A 172 16.46 10.99 -8.66
CA ASN A 172 17.19 11.75 -7.67
C ASN A 172 17.35 10.91 -6.38
N PRO A 173 18.58 10.55 -5.98
CA PRO A 173 18.83 9.75 -4.78
C PRO A 173 18.24 10.35 -3.50
N TRP A 174 18.12 11.68 -3.41
CA TRP A 174 17.55 12.38 -2.24
C TRP A 174 16.07 12.10 -2.02
N ILE A 175 15.36 11.56 -3.02
CA ILE A 175 13.95 11.18 -2.89
C ILE A 175 13.73 10.12 -1.80
N ILE A 176 14.76 9.34 -1.43
CA ILE A 176 14.67 8.41 -0.30
C ILE A 176 14.29 9.10 1.02
N MET A 177 14.58 10.41 1.17
CA MET A 177 14.15 11.18 2.34
C MET A 177 12.64 11.24 2.49
N LEU A 178 11.86 11.12 1.39
CA LEU A 178 10.40 11.05 1.45
C LEU A 178 9.91 9.83 2.24
N MET A 179 10.69 8.74 2.30
CA MET A 179 10.39 7.57 3.13
C MET A 179 10.40 7.90 4.63
N VAL A 180 11.22 8.88 5.03
CA VAL A 180 11.45 9.24 6.43
C VAL A 180 10.29 10.08 6.99
N PHE A 181 9.65 10.91 6.17
CA PHE A 181 8.62 11.84 6.64
C PHE A 181 7.39 11.17 7.28
N PRO A 182 6.78 10.11 6.70
CA PRO A 182 5.64 9.46 7.35
C PRO A 182 6.04 8.66 8.58
N ALA A 183 7.24 8.06 8.59
CA ALA A 183 7.76 7.38 9.77
C ALA A 183 7.98 8.38 10.92
N LEU A 184 8.60 9.53 10.64
CA LEU A 184 8.75 10.62 11.61
C LEU A 184 7.39 11.18 12.05
N GLY A 185 6.48 11.43 11.10
CA GLY A 185 5.15 11.94 11.39
C GLY A 185 4.38 11.01 12.33
N PHE A 186 4.47 9.70 12.13
CA PHE A 186 3.86 8.71 13.02
C PHE A 186 4.48 8.71 14.41
N VAL A 187 5.83 8.71 14.50
CA VAL A 187 6.54 8.74 15.78
C VAL A 187 6.24 10.02 16.55
N LEU A 188 6.29 11.17 15.89
CA LEU A 188 5.99 12.47 16.49
C LEU A 188 4.52 12.56 16.93
N SER A 189 3.59 12.10 16.08
CA SER A 189 2.17 12.07 16.42
C SER A 189 1.91 11.20 17.65
N ASN A 190 2.49 9.99 17.71
CA ASN A 190 2.34 9.13 18.89
C ASN A 190 3.03 9.70 20.14
N LEU A 191 4.18 10.36 19.99
CA LEU A 191 4.87 11.01 21.10
C LEU A 191 4.00 12.14 21.68
N ILE A 192 3.42 12.97 20.82
CA ILE A 192 2.59 14.12 21.22
C ILE A 192 1.24 13.66 21.79
N LEU A 193 0.57 12.70 21.15
CA LEU A 193 -0.79 12.29 21.52
C LEU A 193 -0.83 11.24 22.64
N HIS A 194 0.18 10.38 22.73
CA HIS A 194 0.13 9.19 23.58
C HIS A 194 1.34 9.02 24.50
N GLY A 195 2.37 9.88 24.38
CA GLY A 195 3.59 9.79 25.19
C GLY A 195 4.42 8.53 24.92
N THR A 196 4.18 7.85 23.80
CA THR A 196 4.81 6.58 23.44
C THR A 196 5.33 6.64 22.01
N ILE A 197 6.44 5.98 21.70
CA ILE A 197 7.09 6.08 20.39
C ILE A 197 6.40 5.18 19.33
N LEU A 198 6.01 3.95 19.72
CA LEU A 198 5.64 2.89 18.77
C LEU A 198 4.25 2.27 18.99
N GLN A 199 3.55 2.59 20.07
CA GLN A 199 2.27 1.96 20.41
C GLN A 199 1.21 3.01 20.77
N PRO A 200 0.33 3.40 19.84
CA PRO A 200 -0.84 4.18 20.22
C PRO A 200 -1.68 3.36 21.22
N LYS A 201 -1.80 3.84 22.47
CA LYS A 201 -2.56 3.16 23.54
C LYS A 201 -4.07 3.18 23.33
N THR A 202 -4.57 3.95 22.36
CA THR A 202 -5.98 3.99 21.99
C THR A 202 -6.14 4.26 20.49
N MET A 203 -6.38 3.20 19.71
CA MET A 203 -7.12 3.21 18.42
C MET A 203 -7.78 1.86 18.19
#